data_AF-A0A8T0G1N9-F1
#
_entry.id   AF-A0A8T0G1N9-F1
#
_cell.length_a   1.000
_cell.length_b   1.000
_cell.length_c   1.000
_cell.angle_alpha   90.00
_cell.angle_beta   90.00
_cell.angle_gamma   90.00
#
_symmetry.space_group_name_H-M   'P 1'
#
loop_
_entity.id
_entity.type
_entity.pdbx_description
1 polymer ?
#
loop_
_entity_poly.entity_id
_entity_poly.type
_entity_poly.pdbx_seq_one_letter_code
_entity_poly.pdbx_strand_id
1 'polypeptide(L)' 'MNKVACLIVLLGLVCMASAQVLLSGGVKDLAGNYYDFTTGQVASSATGRVYNTGHFPLPYARAVYW' A
#
# COMPACT_ATOMS: atom_id res chain seq x y z
N MET A 1 -27.93 -1.73 21.85
CA MET A 1 -27.04 -2.20 20.76
C MET A 1 -26.16 -3.32 21.31
N ASN A 2 -26.25 -4.53 20.76
CA ASN A 2 -25.47 -5.67 21.24
C ASN A 2 -23.99 -5.43 20.93
N LYS A 3 -23.16 -5.25 21.97
CA LYS A 3 -21.71 -4.98 21.86
C LYS A 3 -21.00 -6.00 20.97
N VAL A 4 -21.43 -7.26 21.02
CA VAL A 4 -20.93 -8.36 20.18
C VAL A 4 -21.22 -8.13 18.69
N ALA A 5 -22.42 -7.66 18.35
CA ALA A 5 -22.78 -7.36 16.95
C ALA A 5 -21.93 -6.21 16.39
N CYS A 6 -21.67 -5.16 17.17
CA CYS A 6 -20.74 -4.10 16.78
C CYS A 6 -19.32 -4.63 16.54
N LEU A 7 -18.84 -5.54 17.39
CA LEU A 7 -17.50 -6.12 17.26
C LEU A 7 -17.34 -6.96 15.98
N ILE A 8 -18.36 -7.77 15.65
CA ILE A 8 -18.38 -8.57 14.41
C ILE A 8 -18.38 -7.67 13.17
N VAL A 9 -19.19 -6.61 13.18
CA VAL A 9 -19.24 -5.64 12.07
C VAL A 9 -17.90 -4.93 11.91
N LEU A 10 -17.28 -4.50 13.02
CA LEU A 10 -15.96 -3.85 13.00
C LEU A 10 -14.88 -4.79 12.45
N LEU A 11 -14.85 -6.05 12.90
CA LEU A 11 -13.94 -7.08 12.39
C LEU A 11 -14.14 -7.31 10.89
N GLY A 12 -15.37 -7.41 10.43
CA GLY A 12 -15.69 -7.56 9.00
C GLY A 12 -15.17 -6.40 8.15
N LEU A 13 -15.36 -5.16 8.63
CA LEU A 13 -14.83 -3.96 7.98
C LEU A 13 -13.30 -3.96 7.89
N VAL A 14 -12.60 -4.33 8.97
CA VAL A 14 -11.13 -4.42 8.98
C VAL A 14 -10.63 -5.47 7.99
N CYS A 15 -11.26 -6.64 7.94
CA CYS A 15 -10.91 -7.70 7.00
C CYS A 15 -11.16 -7.29 5.54
N MET A 16 -12.24 -6.56 5.27
CA MET A 16 -12.51 -6.05 3.92
C MET A 16 -11.50 -4.98 3.50
N ALA A 17 -11.15 -4.06 4.39
CA ALA A 17 -10.15 -3.04 4.12
C ALA A 17 -8.75 -3.62 3.85
N SER A 18 -8.34 -4.64 4.60
CA SER A 18 -7.04 -5.31 4.37
C SER A 18 -7.01 -6.13 3.08
N ALA A 19 -8.12 -6.77 2.71
CA ALA A 19 -8.23 -7.50 1.44
C ALA A 19 -8.11 -6.58 0.21
N GLN A 20 -8.59 -5.33 0.30
CA GLN A 20 -8.46 -4.34 -0.79
C GLN A 20 -7.00 -3.98 -1.06
N VAL A 21 -6.16 -3.92 -0.02
CA VAL A 21 -4.72 -3.66 -0.18
C VAL A 21 -4.06 -4.79 -0.98
N LEU A 22 -4.45 -6.04 -0.74
CA LEU A 22 -3.90 -7.19 -1.46
C LEU A 22 -4.41 -7.28 -2.92
N LEU A 23 -5.68 -6.93 -3.16
CA LEU A 23 -6.33 -7.06 -4.48
C LEU A 23 -6.07 -5.88 -5.43
N SER A 24 -5.72 -4.70 -4.90
CA SER A 24 -5.52 -3.49 -5.69
C SER A 24 -4.23 -3.49 -6.54
N GLY A 25 -3.33 -4.46 -6.33
CA GLY A 25 -2.05 -4.54 -7.02
C GLY A 25 -1.04 -3.46 -6.61
N GLY A 26 -1.46 -2.46 -5.84
CA GLY A 26 -0.60 -1.38 -5.36
C GLY A 26 -1.35 -0.31 -4.57
N VAL A 27 -0.61 0.63 -3.98
CA VAL A 27 -1.15 1.69 -3.11
C VAL A 27 -0.60 3.07 -3.50
N LYS A 28 -1.43 4.11 -3.40
CA LYS A 28 -0.97 5.50 -3.49
C LYS A 28 -0.69 6.07 -2.11
N ASP A 29 0.45 6.73 -1.95
CA ASP A 29 0.74 7.50 -0.74
C ASP A 29 0.08 8.90 -0.79
N LEU A 30 0.21 9.65 0.31
CA LEU A 30 -0.36 11.00 0.44
C LEU A 30 0.28 12.01 -0.52
N ALA A 31 1.53 11.78 -0.94
CA ALA A 31 2.21 12.60 -1.94
C ALA A 31 1.78 12.22 -3.37
N GLY A 32 0.98 11.17 -3.54
CA GLY A 32 0.51 10.68 -4.83
C GLY A 32 1.47 9.71 -5.53
N ASN A 33 2.56 9.29 -4.87
CA ASN A 33 3.42 8.23 -5.39
C ASN A 33 2.66 6.90 -5.35
N TYR A 34 2.87 6.03 -6.34
CA TYR A 34 2.22 4.73 -6.42
C TYR A 34 3.22 3.61 -6.21
N TYR A 35 2.96 2.70 -5.27
CA TYR A 35 3.75 1.49 -5.05
C TYR A 35 3.01 0.27 -5.61
N ASP A 36 3.63 -0.46 -6.53
CA ASP A 36 3.11 -1.70 -7.11
C ASP A 36 3.63 -2.92 -6.33
N PHE A 37 2.71 -3.67 -5.71
CA PHE A 37 3.03 -4.86 -4.93
C PHE A 37 3.45 -6.05 -5.81
N THR A 38 3.09 -6.04 -7.09
CA THR A 38 3.40 -7.11 -8.05
C THR A 38 4.85 -7.02 -8.51
N THR A 39 5.30 -5.82 -8.84
CA THR A 39 6.63 -5.57 -9.40
C THR A 39 7.63 -5.06 -8.36
N GLY A 40 7.15 -4.57 -7.21
CA GLY A 40 7.97 -3.88 -6.23
C GLY A 40 8.44 -2.51 -6.72
N GLN A 41 7.75 -1.88 -7.68
CA GLN A 41 8.11 -0.59 -8.25
C GLN A 41 7.39 0.57 -7.57
N VAL A 42 8.05 1.72 -7.48
CA VAL A 42 7.44 2.99 -7.03
C VAL A 42 7.44 3.98 -8.18
N ALA A 43 6.26 4.47 -8.58
CA ALA A 43 6.13 5.61 -9.48
C ALA A 43 6.02 6.90 -8.65
N SER A 44 6.93 7.86 -8.86
CA SER A 44 6.89 9.14 -8.15
C SER A 44 6.02 10.16 -8.86
N SER A 45 5.12 10.80 -8.11
CA SER A 45 4.32 11.94 -8.59
C SER A 45 5.15 13.21 -8.76
N ALA A 46 6.21 13.37 -7.96
CA ALA A 46 7.05 14.56 -7.97
C ALA A 46 7.99 14.61 -9.18
N THR A 47 8.51 13.45 -9.61
CA THR A 47 9.49 13.36 -10.71
C THR A 47 8.93 12.72 -11.98
N GLY A 48 7.78 12.05 -11.90
CA GLY A 48 7.21 11.26 -13.00
C GLY A 48 8.00 10.00 -13.34
N ARG A 49 8.98 9.61 -12.52
CA ARG A 49 9.85 8.45 -12.76
C ARG A 49 9.39 7.22 -11.98
N VAL A 50 9.71 6.04 -12.53
CA VAL A 50 9.53 4.75 -11.87
C VAL A 50 10.86 4.29 -11.29
N TYR A 51 10.85 3.86 -10.04
CA TYR A 51 12.01 3.37 -9.29
C TYR A 51 11.79 1.91 -8.93
N ASN A 52 12.80 1.08 -9.17
CA ASN A 52 12.78 -0.31 -8.72
C ASN A 52 13.15 -0.33 -7.23
N THR A 53 12.16 -0.43 -6.35
CA THR A 53 12.43 -0.78 -4.95
C THR A 53 12.64 -2.28 -4.89
N GLY A 54 13.89 -2.72 -5.08
CA GLY A 54 14.27 -4.06 -4.64
C GLY A 54 13.80 -4.24 -3.19
N HIS A 55 13.10 -5.34 -2.91
CA HIS A 55 12.53 -5.71 -1.61
C HIS A 55 13.40 -5.24 -0.42
N PHE A 56 13.09 -4.07 0.14
CA PHE A 56 13.65 -3.65 1.43
C PHE A 56 12.54 -2.90 2.17
N PRO A 57 11.93 -3.51 3.21
CA PRO A 57 11.13 -2.74 4.14
C PRO A 57 12.13 -1.88 4.91
N LEU A 58 12.08 -0.54 4.80
CA LEU A 58 12.49 0.46 5.80
C LEU A 58 12.51 1.90 5.19
N PRO A 59 12.36 2.96 6.02
CA PRO A 59 11.94 4.32 5.62
C PRO A 59 12.98 5.17 4.89
N TYR A 60 14.06 4.57 4.39
CA TYR A 60 15.18 5.26 3.73
C TYR A 60 15.72 4.47 2.54
N ALA A 61 14.84 3.88 1.72
CA ALA A 61 15.28 3.18 0.51
C ALA A 61 15.87 4.19 -0.49
N ARG A 62 17.19 4.32 -0.42
CA ARG A 62 18.07 4.98 -1.39
C ARG A 62 17.66 4.52 -2.79
N ALA A 63 16.99 5.40 -3.54
CA ALA A 63 16.65 5.20 -4.93
C ALA A 63 17.90 4.79 -5.70
N VAL A 64 18.01 3.50 -6.03
CA VAL A 64 19.04 3.05 -6.94
C VAL A 64 18.50 3.27 -8.33
N TYR A 65 18.98 4.35 -8.94
CA TYR A 65 18.73 4.69 -10.34
C TYR A 65 19.42 3.64 -11.21
N TRP A 66 18.63 2.83 -11.91
CA TRP A 66 19.05 2.09 -13.09
C TRP A 66 18.02 2.38 -14.18
#